data_AF-A8GQA3-F1
#
_entry.id   AF-A8GQA3-F1
#
_cell.length_a   1.000
_cell.length_b   1.000
_cell.length_c   1.000
_cell.angle_alpha   90.00
_cell.angle_beta   90.00
_cell.angle_gamma   90.00
#
_symmetry.space_group_name_H-M   'P 1'
#
loop_
_entity.id
_entity.type
_entity.pdbx_description
1 polymer ?
#
loop_
_entity_poly.entity_id
_entity_poly.type
_entity_poly.pdbx_seq_one_letter_code
_entity_poly.pdbx_strand_id
1 'polypeptide(L)'
;MLFSYPLVKFKLCNLSSDTSWLKFYSISILGGIGFTLSSFIGSITFDSSCPSNSMRAAVIIGSLISALFGVSVLKYCTRKE
;
A
#
# COMPACT_ATOMS: atom_id res chain seq x y z
N MET A 1 -0.38 -9.12 1.41
CA MET A 1 -0.43 -9.99 2.62
C MET A 1 -1.30 -11.23 2.48
N LEU A 2 -2.51 -11.13 1.93
CA LEU A 2 -3.45 -12.26 1.80
C LEU A 2 -2.79 -13.55 1.24
N PHE A 3 -1.93 -13.40 0.24
CA PHE A 3 -1.22 -14.51 -0.40
C PHE A 3 0.05 -14.96 0.35
N SER A 4 0.74 -14.01 1.01
CA SER A 4 2.02 -14.28 1.67
C SER A 4 1.86 -15.01 3.02
N TYR A 5 0.77 -14.72 3.76
CA TYR A 5 0.48 -15.37 5.04
C TYR A 5 0.38 -16.92 4.95
N PRO A 6 -0.42 -17.50 4.04
CA PRO A 6 -0.48 -18.95 3.89
C PRO A 6 0.85 -19.54 3.41
N LEU A 7 1.57 -18.88 2.49
CA LEU A 7 2.87 -19.37 2.02
C LEU A 7 3.90 -19.51 3.15
N VAL A 8 3.98 -18.52 4.04
CA VAL A 8 4.87 -18.60 5.22
C VAL A 8 4.39 -19.68 6.19
N LYS A 9 3.06 -19.82 6.38
CA LYS A 9 2.48 -20.85 7.25
C LYS A 9 2.70 -22.27 6.73
N PHE A 10 2.71 -22.47 5.42
CA PHE A 10 3.02 -23.74 4.75
C PHE A 10 4.54 -23.98 4.58
N LYS A 11 5.41 -23.14 5.18
CA LYS A 11 6.88 -23.23 5.06
C LYS A 11 7.42 -23.18 3.62
N LEU A 12 6.61 -22.73 2.66
CA LEU A 12 7.03 -22.53 1.26
C LEU A 12 7.95 -21.30 1.12
N CYS A 13 7.94 -20.39 2.09
CA CYS A 13 8.78 -19.20 2.11
C CYS A 13 9.15 -18.84 3.55
N ASN A 14 10.41 -18.46 3.79
CA ASN A 14 10.89 -18.01 5.09
C ASN A 14 10.87 -16.48 5.15
N LEU A 15 10.35 -15.92 6.25
CA LEU A 15 10.51 -14.50 6.54
C LEU A 15 11.96 -14.29 7.03
N SER A 16 12.68 -13.34 6.41
CA SER A 16 14.08 -13.06 6.76
C SER A 16 14.22 -12.65 8.23
N SER A 17 15.29 -13.09 8.90
CA SER A 17 15.53 -12.89 10.33
C SER A 17 15.53 -11.42 10.76
N ASP A 18 15.91 -10.51 9.86
CA ASP A 18 15.92 -9.06 10.08
C ASP A 18 14.56 -8.37 9.88
N THR A 19 13.53 -9.13 9.45
CA THR A 19 12.21 -8.56 9.10
C THR A 19 11.12 -9.06 10.04
N SER A 20 10.63 -8.17 10.90
CA SER A 20 9.44 -8.43 11.71
C SER A 20 8.16 -8.41 10.87
N TRP A 21 7.14 -9.17 11.28
CA TRP A 21 5.80 -9.13 10.69
C TRP A 21 5.22 -7.71 10.61
N LEU A 22 5.56 -6.85 11.58
CA LEU A 22 5.19 -5.44 11.59
C LEU A 22 5.88 -4.62 10.48
N LYS A 23 7.16 -4.88 10.17
CA LYS A 23 7.85 -4.25 9.04
C LYS A 23 7.21 -4.67 7.72
N PHE A 24 6.93 -5.97 7.57
CA PHE A 24 6.28 -6.50 6.37
C PHE A 24 4.86 -5.93 6.16
N TYR A 25 4.12 -5.71 7.27
CA TYR A 25 2.82 -5.03 7.26
C TYR A 25 2.95 -3.58 6.77
N SER A 26 3.92 -2.85 7.32
CA SER A 26 4.18 -1.45 6.95
C SER A 26 4.51 -1.32 5.46
N ILE A 27 5.39 -2.19 4.94
CA ILE A 27 5.79 -2.23 3.53
C ILE A 27 4.59 -2.58 2.63
N SER A 28 3.71 -3.49 3.07
CA SER A 28 2.49 -3.82 2.33
C SER A 28 1.53 -2.63 2.22
N ILE A 29 1.44 -1.78 3.25
CA ILE A 29 0.65 -0.54 3.18
C ILE A 29 1.29 0.45 2.21
N LEU A 30 2.62 0.66 2.30
CA LEU A 30 3.35 1.54 1.37
C LEU A 30 3.21 1.07 -0.09
N GLY A 31 3.22 -0.24 -0.33
CA GLY A 31 3.03 -0.81 -1.67
C GLY A 31 1.65 -0.52 -2.28
N GLY A 32 0.67 -0.10 -1.47
CA GLY A 32 -0.65 0.34 -1.93
C GLY A 32 -0.69 1.78 -2.47
N ILE A 33 0.43 2.51 -2.45
CA ILE A 33 0.52 3.88 -3.01
C ILE A 33 0.51 3.79 -4.55
N GLY A 34 -0.67 3.93 -5.14
CA GLY A 34 -0.92 3.73 -6.56
C GLY A 34 -1.17 5.00 -7.37
N PHE A 35 -0.69 6.17 -6.92
CA PHE A 35 -1.04 7.49 -7.49
C PHE A 35 -1.07 7.53 -9.04
N THR A 36 0.02 7.13 -9.69
CA THR A 36 0.14 7.17 -11.16
C THR A 36 -0.76 6.13 -11.85
N LEU A 37 -0.78 4.89 -11.34
CA LEU A 37 -1.50 3.78 -11.98
C LEU A 37 -3.02 3.89 -11.76
N SER A 38 -3.45 4.41 -10.61
CA SER A 38 -4.84 4.65 -10.27
C SER A 38 -5.41 5.87 -11.00
N SER A 39 -4.62 6.94 -11.18
CA SER A 39 -5.01 8.08 -12.02
C SER A 39 -5.13 7.66 -13.50
N PHE A 40 -4.26 6.76 -13.97
CA PHE A 40 -4.36 6.17 -15.30
C PHE A 40 -5.61 5.30 -15.48
N ILE A 41 -5.90 4.40 -14.53
CA ILE A 41 -7.13 3.59 -14.53
C ILE A 41 -8.37 4.49 -14.52
N GLY A 42 -8.28 5.61 -13.81
CA GLY A 42 -9.36 6.58 -13.75
C GLY A 42 -9.64 7.27 -15.07
N SER A 43 -8.59 7.65 -15.78
CA SER A 43 -8.70 8.29 -17.08
C SER A 43 -9.35 7.37 -18.12
N ILE A 44 -9.10 6.06 -18.07
CA ILE A 44 -9.73 5.10 -19.01
C ILE A 44 -11.16 4.70 -18.61
N THR A 45 -11.51 4.77 -17.32
CA THR A 45 -12.79 4.28 -16.81
C THR A 45 -13.90 5.34 -16.91
N PHE A 46 -13.55 6.62 -16.81
CA PHE A 46 -14.53 7.71 -16.66
C PHE A 46 -14.45 8.79 -17.75
N ASP A 47 -13.99 8.42 -18.95
CA ASP A 47 -13.73 9.33 -20.08
C ASP A 47 -14.88 10.30 -20.41
N SER A 48 -16.14 9.97 -20.08
CA SER A 48 -17.32 10.77 -20.46
C SER A 48 -18.33 11.09 -19.35
N SER A 49 -18.16 10.60 -18.12
CA SER A 49 -19.24 10.59 -17.11
C SER A 49 -18.88 11.16 -15.73
N CYS A 50 -17.60 11.38 -15.42
CA CYS A 50 -17.18 11.91 -14.13
C CYS A 50 -16.11 13.00 -14.32
N PRO A 51 -16.15 14.13 -13.58
CA PRO A 51 -15.11 15.12 -13.68
C PRO A 51 -13.76 14.51 -13.28
N SER A 52 -12.81 14.45 -14.21
CA SER A 52 -11.46 13.90 -14.02
C SER A 52 -10.74 14.52 -12.82
N ASN A 53 -11.10 15.75 -12.45
CA ASN A 53 -10.61 16.45 -11.26
C ASN A 53 -11.03 15.76 -9.95
N SER A 54 -12.26 15.27 -9.86
CA SER A 54 -12.76 14.58 -8.66
C SER A 54 -12.04 13.26 -8.46
N MET A 55 -11.81 12.51 -9.54
CA MET A 55 -11.04 11.27 -9.48
C MET A 55 -9.59 11.49 -9.06
N ARG A 56 -8.91 12.49 -9.64
CA ARG A 56 -7.55 12.86 -9.23
C ARG A 56 -7.49 13.24 -7.75
N ALA A 57 -8.46 14.01 -7.26
CA ALA A 57 -8.55 14.37 -5.85
C ALA A 57 -8.69 13.12 -4.95
N ALA A 58 -9.56 12.18 -5.31
CA ALA A 58 -9.74 10.93 -4.56
C ALA A 58 -8.45 10.09 -4.53
N VAL A 59 -7.75 9.96 -5.67
CA VAL A 59 -6.48 9.21 -5.75
C VAL A 59 -5.36 9.86 -4.93
N ILE A 60 -5.27 11.19 -4.94
CA ILE A 60 -4.30 11.94 -4.11
C ILE A 60 -4.60 11.71 -2.62
N ILE A 61 -5.86 11.90 -2.21
CA ILE A 61 -6.26 11.77 -0.80
C ILE A 61 -6.03 10.33 -0.32
N GLY A 62 -6.43 9.32 -1.09
CA GLY A 62 -6.21 7.91 -0.76
C GLY A 62 -4.72 7.56 -0.67
N SER A 63 -3.91 8.04 -1.61
CA SER A 63 -2.45 7.83 -1.59
C SER A 63 -1.80 8.51 -0.38
N LEU A 64 -2.26 9.72 -0.02
CA LEU A 64 -1.76 10.46 1.14
C LEU A 64 -2.08 9.74 2.45
N ILE A 65 -3.30 9.22 2.59
CA ILE A 65 -3.71 8.44 3.76
C ILE A 65 -2.89 7.16 3.86
N SER A 66 -2.70 6.45 2.75
CA SER A 66 -1.86 5.24 2.72
C SER A 66 -0.40 5.54 3.10
N ALA A 67 0.16 6.63 2.56
CA ALA A 67 1.51 7.08 2.90
C ALA A 67 1.63 7.47 4.38
N LEU A 68 0.69 8.24 4.92
CA LEU A 68 0.73 8.70 6.30
C LEU A 68 0.62 7.51 7.27
N PHE A 69 -0.29 6.58 7.00
CA PHE A 69 -0.47 5.40 7.84
C PHE A 69 0.73 4.45 7.73
N GLY A 70 1.16 4.15 6.51
CA GLY A 70 2.29 3.27 6.24
C GLY A 70 3.60 3.78 6.84
N VAL A 71 3.92 5.07 6.66
CA VAL A 71 5.13 5.68 7.22
C VAL A 71 5.05 5.76 8.74
N SER A 72 3.88 6.07 9.31
CA SER A 72 3.70 6.10 10.77
C SER A 72 3.98 4.73 11.41
N VAL A 73 3.42 3.66 10.83
CA VAL A 73 3.64 2.30 11.32
C VAL A 73 5.10 1.87 11.10
N LEU A 74 5.70 2.20 9.96
CA LEU A 74 7.11 1.92 9.69
C LEU A 74 8.02 2.61 10.72
N LYS A 75 7.78 3.89 10.99
CA LYS A 75 8.56 4.68 11.95
C LYS A 75 8.43 4.15 13.37
N TYR A 76 7.24 3.67 13.75
CA TYR A 76 7.03 2.99 15.03
C TYR A 76 7.78 1.66 15.11
N CYS A 77 7.81 0.90 14.01
CA CYS A 77 8.49 -0.39 13.95
C CYS A 77 10.02 -0.25 13.99
N THR A 78 10.60 0.72 13.28
CA THR A 78 12.06 0.96 13.27
C THR A 78 12.56 1.59 14.56
N ARG A 79 11.74 2.35 15.29
CA ARG A 79 12.12 2.90 16.61
C ARG A 79 12.16 1.86 17.73
N LYS A 80 11.58 0.68 17.51
CA LYS A 80 11.52 -0.42 18.48
C LYS A 80 12.69 -1.41 18.36
N GLU A 81 13.60 -1.18 17.42
CA GLU A 81 14.93 -1.81 17.35
C GLU A 81 15.98 -0.90 17.98
#